data_AF-A0A1E3W0T4-F1
#
_entry.id   AF-A0A1E3W0T4-F1
#
_cell.length_a   1.000
_cell.length_b   1.000
_cell.length_c   1.000
_cell.angle_alpha   90.00
_cell.angle_beta   90.00
_cell.angle_gamma   90.00
#
_symmetry.space_group_name_H-M   'P 1'
#
loop_
_entity.id
_entity.type
_entity.pdbx_description
1 polymer ?
#
loop_
_entity_poly.entity_id
_entity_poly.type
_entity_poly.pdbx_seq_one_letter_code
_entity_poly.pdbx_strand_id
1 'polypeptide(L)'
;MNTTTKKIEEPPSDTDLDAWRQIAAEDGLRRIPPEEIVAAIQRIGPNGDQQLLNALMGYISDKILRTLRRRVSTQHHNGGRDIIERAHEQLIVAILKPNSPNGKGLRVAFRAWVGFRGDDSIRAEMRERKRYTHYKTNEDGETVEPPDRQAPDHVEQVTYVEHLLSKIPDPRKCLAFRLHMEGCPVTSNKGPESISKTLGVSEKTARAWIEEVQTLLKNLGVSNDRT
;
A
#
# COMPACT_ATOMS: atom_id res chain seq x y z
N MET A 1 4.91 53.84 15.95
CA MET A 1 5.85 53.01 16.73
C MET A 1 6.33 51.88 15.84
N ASN A 2 7.55 51.97 15.32
CA ASN A 2 8.09 50.98 14.39
C ASN A 2 8.68 49.82 15.19
N THR A 3 8.00 48.68 15.22
CA THR A 3 8.54 47.42 15.76
C THR A 3 9.50 46.82 14.74
N THR A 4 10.78 47.16 14.88
CA THR A 4 11.87 46.55 14.13
C THR A 4 11.98 45.08 14.53
N THR A 5 11.46 44.19 13.68
CA THR A 5 11.69 42.74 13.77
C THR A 5 13.18 42.46 13.68
N LYS A 6 13.84 42.26 14.83
CA LYS A 6 15.21 41.72 14.89
C LYS A 6 15.18 40.31 14.31
N LYS A 7 15.64 40.19 13.07
CA LYS A 7 15.99 38.93 12.41
C LYS A 7 17.06 38.26 13.28
N ILE A 8 16.87 37.00 13.66
CA ILE A 8 17.94 36.24 14.30
C ILE A 8 19.06 36.15 13.26
N GLU A 9 20.24 36.68 13.58
CA GLU A 9 21.34 36.84 12.61
C GLU A 9 21.90 35.50 12.14
N GLU A 10 21.86 34.45 12.98
CA GLU A 10 22.20 33.08 12.59
C GLU A 10 21.46 32.07 13.50
N PRO A 11 20.95 30.95 12.95
CA PRO A 11 20.43 29.85 13.76
C PRO A 11 21.55 29.27 14.65
N PRO A 12 21.24 28.73 15.84
CA PRO A 12 22.25 28.08 16.66
C PRO A 12 22.82 26.86 15.92
N SER A 13 24.06 26.51 16.26
CA SER A 13 24.67 25.25 15.79
C SER A 13 23.76 24.06 16.13
N ASP A 14 23.72 23.04 15.26
CA ASP A 14 22.97 21.80 15.52
C ASP A 14 23.49 21.02 16.74
N THR A 15 24.68 21.36 17.22
CA THR A 15 25.30 20.80 18.44
C THR A 15 24.96 21.56 19.73
N ASP A 16 24.43 22.78 19.64
CA ASP A 16 24.17 23.63 20.81
C ASP A 16 22.78 23.38 21.40
N LEU A 17 22.67 22.28 22.16
CA LEU A 17 21.39 21.82 22.72
C LEU A 17 20.77 22.83 23.68
N ASP A 18 21.58 23.61 24.40
CA ASP A 18 21.08 24.60 25.36
C ASP A 18 20.47 25.80 24.63
N ALA A 19 21.09 26.26 23.55
CA ALA A 19 20.49 27.29 22.69
C ALA A 19 19.17 26.80 22.06
N TRP A 20 19.11 25.54 21.60
CA TRP A 20 17.88 24.96 21.05
C TRP A 20 16.76 24.86 22.10
N ARG A 21 17.08 24.48 23.35
CA ARG A 21 16.11 24.48 24.46
C ARG A 21 15.57 25.88 24.72
N GLN A 22 16.44 26.88 24.79
CA GLN A 22 16.02 28.26 25.03
C GLN A 22 15.08 28.74 23.92
N ILE A 23 15.44 28.54 22.65
CA ILE A 23 14.60 28.92 21.51
C ILE A 23 13.25 28.20 21.53
N ALA A 24 13.22 26.92 21.88
CA ALA A 24 11.98 26.16 21.98
C ALA A 24 11.07 26.68 23.10
N ALA A 25 11.63 27.04 24.25
CA ALA A 25 10.89 27.58 25.39
C ALA A 25 10.30 28.97 25.10
N GLU A 26 10.96 29.78 24.27
CA GLU A 26 10.57 31.16 23.97
C GLU A 26 9.65 31.31 22.72
N ASP A 27 9.08 30.20 22.19
CA ASP A 27 8.36 30.17 20.88
C ASP A 27 9.19 30.75 19.71
N GLY A 28 10.52 30.68 19.82
CA GLY A 28 11.48 31.24 18.87
C GLY A 28 11.61 30.44 17.57
N LEU A 29 11.14 29.19 17.54
CA LEU A 29 11.23 28.28 16.40
C LEU A 29 10.62 28.85 15.11
N ARG A 30 9.65 29.77 15.23
CA ARG A 30 9.04 30.50 14.11
C ARG A 30 10.03 31.25 13.22
N ARG A 31 11.13 31.70 13.83
CA ARG A 31 12.17 32.52 13.18
C ARG A 31 13.29 31.68 12.58
N ILE A 32 13.35 30.39 12.91
CA ILE A 32 14.39 29.48 12.46
C ILE A 32 13.97 28.81 11.14
N PRO A 33 14.88 28.69 10.16
CA PRO A 33 14.61 27.92 8.94
C PRO A 33 14.27 26.46 9.30
N PRO A 34 13.24 25.86 8.68
CA PRO A 34 12.87 24.49 8.97
C PRO A 34 13.98 23.47 8.68
N GLU A 35 14.86 23.76 7.73
CA GLU A 35 16.05 22.97 7.39
C GLU A 35 16.98 22.77 8.61
N GLU A 36 17.22 23.84 9.36
CA GLU A 36 18.09 23.83 10.55
C GLU A 36 17.45 23.07 11.70
N ILE A 37 16.13 23.20 11.86
CA ILE A 37 15.39 22.44 12.88
C ILE A 37 15.43 20.94 12.54
N VAL A 38 15.30 20.58 11.26
CA VAL A 38 15.46 19.18 10.81
C VAL A 38 16.88 18.68 11.09
N ALA A 39 17.91 19.52 10.87
CA ALA A 39 19.29 19.16 11.19
C ALA A 39 19.47 18.90 12.71
N ALA A 40 18.93 19.78 13.56
CA ALA A 40 18.95 19.61 15.01
C ALA A 40 18.22 18.33 15.46
N ILE A 41 17.03 18.06 14.92
CA ILE A 41 16.28 16.81 15.19
C ILE A 41 17.12 15.58 14.83
N GLN A 42 17.72 15.59 13.63
CA GLN A 42 18.56 14.49 13.16
C GLN A 42 19.81 14.29 14.01
N ARG A 43 20.36 15.39 14.55
CA ARG A 43 21.55 15.37 15.40
C ARG A 43 21.25 14.85 16.81
N ILE A 44 20.12 15.24 17.39
CA ILE A 44 19.61 14.75 18.69
C ILE A 44 19.31 13.25 18.58
N GLY A 45 18.64 12.86 17.50
CA GLY A 45 18.27 11.48 17.24
C GLY A 45 17.18 10.95 18.19
N PRO A 46 16.68 9.73 17.95
CA PRO A 46 15.54 9.17 18.69
C PRO A 46 15.85 8.87 20.17
N ASN A 47 17.12 8.75 20.55
CA ASN A 47 17.55 8.44 21.92
C ASN A 47 18.07 9.68 22.68
N GLY A 48 17.98 10.86 22.08
CA GLY A 48 18.43 12.11 22.70
C GLY A 48 17.41 12.70 23.68
N ASP A 49 17.55 14.01 23.95
CA ASP A 49 16.62 14.78 24.79
C ASP A 49 15.20 14.74 24.20
N GLN A 50 14.33 13.93 24.81
CA GLN A 50 12.97 13.71 24.33
C GLN A 50 12.09 14.96 24.42
N GLN A 51 12.31 15.80 25.43
CA GLN A 51 11.49 17.01 25.60
C GLN A 51 11.79 18.02 24.50
N LEU A 52 13.08 18.24 24.22
CA LEU A 52 13.50 19.07 23.09
C LEU A 52 13.07 18.46 21.76
N LEU A 53 13.29 17.15 21.57
CA LEU A 53 12.92 16.44 20.35
C LEU A 53 11.42 16.59 20.04
N ASN A 54 10.56 16.42 21.05
CA ASN A 54 9.11 16.58 20.91
C ASN A 54 8.72 18.01 20.52
N ALA A 55 9.35 19.02 21.11
CA ALA A 55 9.10 20.42 20.76
C ALA A 55 9.47 20.73 19.30
N LEU A 56 10.66 20.30 18.87
CA LEU A 56 11.13 20.52 17.49
C LEU A 56 10.29 19.72 16.48
N MET A 57 10.01 18.45 16.78
CA MET A 57 9.19 17.57 15.93
C MET A 57 7.76 18.07 15.81
N GLY A 58 7.14 18.52 16.90
CA GLY A 58 5.80 19.11 16.88
C GLY A 58 5.73 20.32 15.95
N TYR A 59 6.70 21.22 16.05
CA TYR A 59 6.78 22.39 15.18
C TYR A 59 6.98 22.04 13.69
N ILE A 60 7.86 21.08 13.38
CA ILE A 60 8.08 20.63 12.00
C ILE A 60 6.86 19.90 11.45
N SER A 61 6.24 19.04 12.25
CA SER A 61 4.99 18.35 11.93
C SER A 61 3.91 19.35 11.50
N ASP A 62 3.70 20.41 12.28
CA ASP A 62 2.75 21.46 11.97
C ASP A 62 3.06 22.18 10.64
N LYS A 63 4.34 22.46 10.36
CA LYS A 63 4.74 23.06 9.08
C LYS A 63 4.49 22.13 7.90
N ILE A 64 4.79 20.83 8.05
CA ILE A 64 4.53 19.83 7.02
C ILE A 64 3.03 19.80 6.73
N LEU A 65 2.20 19.63 7.76
CA LEU A 65 0.74 19.56 7.62
C LEU A 65 0.16 20.83 6.98
N ARG A 66 0.61 22.02 7.39
CA ARG A 66 0.19 23.28 6.76
C ARG A 66 0.56 23.36 5.28
N THR A 67 1.72 22.85 4.90
CA THR A 67 2.18 22.83 3.51
C THR A 67 1.37 21.84 2.68
N LEU A 68 1.16 20.63 3.20
CA LEU A 68 0.39 19.59 2.53
C LEU A 68 -1.09 19.98 2.35
N ARG A 69 -1.72 20.55 3.39
CA ARG A 69 -3.12 21.03 3.32
C ARG A 69 -3.37 22.11 2.27
N ARG A 70 -2.35 22.91 1.92
CA ARG A 70 -2.45 23.90 0.84
C ARG A 70 -2.26 23.29 -0.55
N ARG A 71 -1.63 22.13 -0.63
CA ARG A 71 -1.25 21.47 -1.89
C ARG A 71 -2.27 20.42 -2.32
N VAL A 72 -2.83 19.70 -1.36
CA VAL A 72 -3.81 18.63 -1.60
C VAL A 72 -5.21 19.23 -1.68
N SER A 73 -5.90 18.99 -2.79
CA SER A 73 -7.28 19.45 -2.97
C SER A 73 -8.25 18.68 -2.08
N THR A 74 -9.27 19.36 -1.56
CA THR A 74 -10.36 18.72 -0.82
C THR A 74 -11.28 17.88 -1.70
N GLN A 75 -11.10 17.89 -3.02
CA GLN A 75 -11.84 17.05 -3.97
C GLN A 75 -11.35 15.60 -4.03
N HIS A 76 -10.24 15.27 -3.37
CA HIS A 76 -9.83 13.88 -3.21
C HIS A 76 -10.77 13.16 -2.21
N HIS A 77 -10.89 11.84 -2.34
CA HIS A 77 -11.52 10.92 -1.38
C HIS A 77 -11.11 11.26 0.05
N ASN A 78 -12.07 11.14 0.97
CA ASN A 78 -11.92 11.57 2.37
C ASN A 78 -11.38 13.02 2.52
N GLY A 79 -11.74 13.91 1.60
CA GLY A 79 -11.26 15.29 1.59
C GLY A 79 -9.74 15.45 1.40
N GLY A 80 -9.06 14.42 0.87
CA GLY A 80 -7.61 14.37 0.74
C GLY A 80 -6.85 14.11 2.05
N ARG A 81 -7.54 13.76 3.14
CA ARG A 81 -6.92 13.47 4.44
C ARG A 81 -5.93 12.31 4.36
N ASP A 82 -6.30 11.23 3.69
CA ASP A 82 -5.48 10.01 3.56
C ASP A 82 -4.16 10.31 2.82
N ILE A 83 -4.21 11.17 1.81
CA ILE A 83 -3.03 11.64 1.07
C ILE A 83 -2.11 12.44 1.99
N ILE A 84 -2.68 13.35 2.78
CA ILE A 84 -1.93 14.22 3.71
C ILE A 84 -1.27 13.37 4.80
N GLU A 85 -2.01 12.45 5.39
CA GLU A 85 -1.53 11.55 6.44
C GLU A 85 -0.40 10.66 5.93
N ARG A 86 -0.58 10.00 4.79
CA ARG A 86 0.44 9.18 4.13
C ARG A 86 1.72 9.97 3.85
N ALA A 87 1.60 11.18 3.31
CA ALA A 87 2.75 12.03 3.02
C ALA A 87 3.45 12.48 4.32
N HIS A 88 2.67 12.85 5.34
CA HIS A 88 3.17 13.31 6.63
C HIS A 88 3.94 12.21 7.36
N GLU A 89 3.39 11.00 7.47
CA GLU A 89 4.05 9.85 8.08
C GLU A 89 5.40 9.56 7.41
N GLN A 90 5.42 9.50 6.08
CA GLN A 90 6.65 9.27 5.31
C GLN A 90 7.72 10.34 5.55
N LEU A 91 7.33 11.61 5.74
CA LEU A 91 8.25 12.71 6.04
C LEU A 91 8.77 12.63 7.48
N ILE A 92 7.92 12.31 8.46
CA ILE A 92 8.31 12.13 9.86
C ILE A 92 9.34 10.99 9.98
N VAL A 93 9.06 9.85 9.34
CA VAL A 93 10.00 8.72 9.29
C VAL A 93 11.31 9.10 8.60
N ALA A 94 11.25 9.90 7.53
CA ALA A 94 12.44 10.36 6.83
C ALA A 94 13.31 11.32 7.66
N ILE A 95 12.68 12.20 8.45
CA ILE A 95 13.40 13.11 9.36
C ILE A 95 14.23 12.31 10.35
N LEU A 96 13.68 11.22 10.90
CA LEU A 96 14.41 10.34 11.84
C LEU A 96 15.44 9.41 11.17
N LYS A 97 15.50 9.40 9.83
CA LYS A 97 16.44 8.61 9.03
C LYS A 97 17.34 9.54 8.21
N PRO A 98 18.35 10.17 8.83
CA PRO A 98 19.18 11.22 8.20
C PRO A 98 19.89 10.76 6.92
N ASN A 99 20.20 9.47 6.82
CA ASN A 99 20.88 8.91 5.65
C ASN A 99 19.94 8.55 4.48
N SER A 100 18.62 8.60 4.69
CA SER A 100 17.65 8.40 3.60
C SER A 100 17.70 9.57 2.61
N PRO A 101 17.36 9.35 1.33
CA PRO A 101 17.33 10.44 0.33
C PRO A 101 16.45 11.61 0.77
N ASN A 102 15.26 11.33 1.30
CA ASN A 102 14.37 12.34 1.85
C ASN A 102 14.96 13.03 3.09
N GLY A 103 15.60 12.28 4.00
CA GLY A 103 16.21 12.81 5.21
C GLY A 103 17.32 13.82 4.92
N LYS A 104 18.18 13.53 3.93
CA LYS A 104 19.18 14.48 3.40
C LYS A 104 18.52 15.66 2.71
N GLY A 105 17.51 15.39 1.88
CA GLY A 105 16.79 16.40 1.13
C GLY A 105 16.10 17.45 2.01
N LEU A 106 15.50 17.02 3.12
CA LEU A 106 14.79 17.90 4.04
C LEU A 106 15.70 18.89 4.79
N ARG A 107 17.00 18.60 4.91
CA ARG A 107 18.01 19.54 5.41
C ARG A 107 18.45 20.60 4.40
N VAL A 108 18.20 20.36 3.12
CA VAL A 108 18.68 21.23 2.04
C VAL A 108 17.55 22.09 1.47
N ALA A 109 16.37 21.50 1.27
CA ALA A 109 15.26 22.17 0.60
C ALA A 109 13.91 21.67 1.16
N PHE A 110 13.60 22.01 2.41
CA PHE A 110 12.46 21.46 3.15
C PHE A 110 11.15 21.54 2.35
N ARG A 111 10.79 22.72 1.84
CA ARG A 111 9.53 22.93 1.13
C ARG A 111 9.43 22.13 -0.16
N ALA A 112 10.53 22.01 -0.91
CA ALA A 112 10.56 21.26 -2.15
C ALA A 112 10.31 19.77 -1.89
N TRP A 113 10.94 19.21 -0.86
CA TRP A 113 10.80 17.80 -0.51
C TRP A 113 9.44 17.47 0.10
N VAL A 114 8.87 18.36 0.92
CA VAL A 114 7.48 18.22 1.39
C VAL A 114 6.50 18.24 0.21
N GLY A 115 6.68 19.16 -0.73
CA GLY A 115 5.85 19.25 -1.94
C GLY A 115 5.97 18.01 -2.83
N PHE A 116 7.19 17.56 -3.10
CA PHE A 116 7.47 16.34 -3.88
C PHE A 116 6.76 15.12 -3.28
N ARG A 117 6.83 14.97 -1.96
CA ARG A 117 6.19 13.85 -1.24
C ARG A 117 4.66 13.94 -1.24
N GLY A 118 4.11 15.15 -1.16
CA GLY A 118 2.69 15.40 -1.39
C GLY A 118 2.26 14.94 -2.78
N ASP A 119 3.00 15.33 -3.82
CA ASP A 119 2.70 14.91 -5.21
C ASP A 119 2.81 13.39 -5.39
N ASP A 120 3.81 12.76 -4.79
CA ASP A 120 3.97 11.31 -4.81
C ASP A 120 2.77 10.59 -4.20
N SER A 121 2.25 11.11 -3.08
CA SER A 121 1.05 10.57 -2.42
C SER A 121 -0.22 10.78 -3.25
N ILE A 122 -0.36 11.92 -3.94
CA ILE A 122 -1.44 12.16 -4.90
C ILE A 122 -1.36 11.16 -6.06
N ARG A 123 -0.15 10.92 -6.61
CA ARG A 123 0.04 9.93 -7.67
C ARG A 123 -0.28 8.51 -7.19
N ALA A 124 0.06 8.19 -5.95
CA ALA A 124 -0.26 6.90 -5.34
C ALA A 124 -1.78 6.70 -5.19
N GLU A 125 -2.48 7.70 -4.68
CA GLU A 125 -3.94 7.75 -4.62
C GLU A 125 -4.57 7.54 -6.02
N MET A 126 -4.10 8.27 -7.03
CA MET A 126 -4.64 8.14 -8.39
C MET A 126 -4.40 6.73 -8.98
N ARG A 127 -3.25 6.10 -8.66
CA ARG A 127 -2.97 4.70 -9.03
C ARG A 127 -3.87 3.71 -8.28
N GLU A 128 -4.24 4.02 -7.05
CA GLU A 128 -5.14 3.21 -6.23
C GLU A 128 -6.58 3.31 -6.75
N ARG A 129 -7.09 4.52 -7.02
CA ARG A 129 -8.41 4.72 -7.63
C ARG A 129 -8.54 4.12 -9.02
N LYS A 130 -7.47 4.10 -9.81
CA LYS A 130 -7.49 3.41 -11.11
C LYS A 130 -7.61 1.89 -10.96
N ARG A 131 -7.12 1.32 -9.86
CA ARG A 131 -7.23 -0.11 -9.55
C ARG A 131 -8.61 -0.45 -8.98
N TYR A 132 -9.14 0.40 -8.12
CA TYR A 132 -10.48 0.29 -7.56
C TYR A 132 -11.43 1.24 -8.30
N THR A 133 -11.91 0.80 -9.46
CA THR A 133 -13.02 1.51 -10.13
C THR A 133 -14.19 1.59 -9.14
N HIS A 134 -14.63 2.82 -8.85
CA HIS A 134 -15.78 3.07 -8.00
C HIS A 134 -16.98 2.32 -8.59
N TYR A 135 -17.62 1.46 -7.80
CA TYR A 135 -18.94 0.91 -8.08
C TYR A 135 -19.85 2.05 -8.50
N LYS A 136 -20.47 2.02 -9.69
CA LYS A 136 -21.40 3.08 -10.07
C LYS A 136 -22.57 3.04 -9.10
N THR A 137 -23.08 4.17 -8.64
CA THR A 137 -24.34 4.20 -7.88
C THR A 137 -25.46 4.50 -8.86
N ASN A 138 -26.59 3.78 -8.79
CA ASN A 138 -27.78 4.11 -9.59
C ASN A 138 -28.50 5.34 -9.01
N GLU A 139 -29.55 5.80 -9.71
CA GLU A 139 -30.34 6.97 -9.31
C GLU A 139 -31.02 6.80 -7.93
N ASP A 140 -31.19 5.55 -7.48
CA ASP A 140 -31.80 5.19 -6.19
C ASP A 140 -30.78 5.14 -5.03
N GLY A 141 -29.50 5.43 -5.29
CA GLY A 141 -28.45 5.42 -4.27
C GLY A 141 -27.90 4.03 -3.94
N GLU A 142 -28.28 3.00 -4.70
CA GLU A 142 -27.74 1.65 -4.57
C GLU A 142 -26.43 1.50 -5.34
N THR A 143 -25.46 0.89 -4.68
CA THR A 143 -24.17 0.52 -5.27
C THR A 143 -24.40 -0.53 -6.36
N VAL A 144 -24.27 -0.14 -7.63
CA VAL A 144 -24.27 -1.05 -8.77
C VAL A 144 -22.92 -1.76 -8.78
N GLU A 145 -22.96 -3.04 -8.41
CA GLU A 145 -21.85 -3.96 -8.66
C GLU A 145 -21.46 -3.88 -10.15
N PRO A 146 -20.17 -3.65 -10.48
CA PRO A 146 -19.75 -3.69 -11.86
C PRO A 146 -20.03 -5.12 -12.35
N PRO A 147 -20.44 -5.29 -13.62
CA PRO A 147 -20.52 -6.63 -14.19
C PRO A 147 -19.16 -7.30 -13.99
N ASP A 148 -19.21 -8.44 -13.32
CA ASP A 148 -18.05 -9.11 -12.75
C ASP A 148 -17.03 -9.39 -13.86
N ARG A 149 -15.95 -8.62 -13.87
CA ARG A 149 -14.83 -8.74 -14.83
C ARG A 149 -13.52 -9.05 -14.13
N GLN A 150 -13.56 -9.34 -12.83
CA GLN A 150 -12.42 -9.90 -12.11
C GLN A 150 -12.50 -11.43 -12.23
N ALA A 151 -11.35 -12.06 -12.49
CA ALA A 151 -11.26 -13.50 -12.32
C ALA A 151 -11.65 -13.79 -10.85
N PRO A 152 -12.58 -14.73 -10.59
CA PRO A 152 -13.18 -14.90 -9.26
C PRO A 152 -12.12 -15.08 -8.17
N ASP A 153 -12.41 -14.68 -6.93
CA ASP A 153 -11.51 -14.93 -5.79
C ASP A 153 -11.16 -16.43 -5.71
N HIS A 154 -9.96 -16.79 -5.24
CA HIS A 154 -9.51 -18.19 -5.21
C HIS A 154 -10.48 -19.11 -4.47
N VAL A 155 -11.21 -18.59 -3.48
CA VAL A 155 -12.23 -19.32 -2.71
C VAL A 155 -13.50 -19.57 -3.53
N GLU A 156 -13.94 -18.59 -4.32
CA GLU A 156 -15.09 -18.72 -5.24
C GLU A 156 -14.76 -19.62 -6.43
N GLN A 157 -13.51 -19.57 -6.92
CA GLN A 157 -13.03 -20.51 -7.94
C GLN A 157 -13.07 -21.95 -7.43
N VAL A 158 -12.65 -22.21 -6.20
CA VAL A 158 -12.67 -23.57 -5.60
C VAL A 158 -14.10 -24.08 -5.46
N THR A 159 -15.02 -23.27 -4.93
CA THR A 159 -16.43 -23.67 -4.78
C THR A 159 -17.14 -23.83 -6.13
N TYR A 160 -16.84 -22.98 -7.11
CA TYR A 160 -17.35 -23.12 -8.48
C TYR A 160 -16.82 -24.40 -9.16
N VAL A 161 -15.53 -24.71 -9.01
CA VAL A 161 -14.93 -25.95 -9.51
C VAL A 161 -15.55 -27.17 -8.82
N GLU A 162 -15.77 -27.15 -7.50
CA GLU A 162 -16.45 -28.23 -6.79
C GLU A 162 -17.89 -28.43 -7.27
N HIS A 163 -18.64 -27.34 -7.49
CA HIS A 163 -19.97 -27.40 -8.05
C HIS A 163 -19.98 -27.99 -9.47
N LEU A 164 -19.02 -27.61 -10.33
CA LEU A 164 -18.90 -28.18 -11.67
C LEU A 164 -18.48 -29.67 -11.64
N LEU A 165 -17.58 -30.06 -10.76
CA LEU A 165 -17.17 -31.45 -10.57
C LEU A 165 -18.32 -32.32 -10.03
N SER A 166 -19.27 -31.76 -9.28
CA SER A 166 -20.46 -32.48 -8.81
C SER A 166 -21.41 -32.90 -9.95
N LYS A 167 -21.33 -32.22 -11.11
CA LYS A 167 -22.14 -32.54 -12.31
C LYS A 167 -21.55 -33.66 -13.15
N ILE A 168 -20.33 -34.11 -12.85
CA ILE A 168 -19.65 -35.20 -13.58
C ILE A 168 -20.04 -36.53 -12.93
N PRO A 169 -20.64 -37.48 -13.67
CA PRO A 169 -21.16 -38.72 -13.10
C PRO A 169 -20.09 -39.66 -12.52
N ASP A 170 -18.85 -39.58 -13.00
CA ASP A 170 -17.78 -40.50 -12.60
C ASP A 170 -16.89 -39.88 -11.49
N PRO A 171 -17.04 -40.34 -10.23
CA PRO A 171 -16.29 -39.80 -9.10
C PRO A 171 -14.79 -40.07 -9.20
N ARG A 172 -14.36 -41.09 -9.95
CA ARG A 172 -12.94 -41.42 -10.13
C ARG A 172 -12.25 -40.42 -11.05
N LYS A 173 -12.95 -39.92 -12.08
CA LYS A 173 -12.45 -38.85 -12.96
C LYS A 173 -12.36 -37.53 -12.21
N CYS A 174 -13.35 -37.23 -11.36
CA CYS A 174 -13.31 -36.06 -10.49
C CYS A 174 -12.13 -36.09 -9.53
N LEU A 175 -11.87 -37.24 -8.91
CA LEU A 175 -10.72 -37.42 -8.00
C LEU A 175 -9.38 -37.30 -8.73
N ALA A 176 -9.26 -37.86 -9.94
CA ALA A 176 -8.08 -37.69 -10.78
C ALA A 176 -7.79 -36.22 -11.10
N PHE A 177 -8.83 -35.46 -11.41
CA PHE A 177 -8.72 -34.04 -11.71
C PHE A 177 -8.37 -33.21 -10.46
N ARG A 178 -8.91 -33.53 -9.28
CA ARG A 178 -8.53 -32.86 -8.01
C ARG A 178 -7.06 -33.05 -7.69
N LEU A 179 -6.57 -34.28 -7.73
CA LEU A 179 -5.14 -34.58 -7.50
C LEU A 179 -4.24 -33.84 -8.51
N HIS A 180 -4.71 -33.67 -9.76
CA HIS A 180 -4.00 -32.87 -10.75
C HIS A 180 -3.94 -31.37 -10.39
N MET A 181 -5.05 -30.80 -9.88
CA MET A 181 -5.11 -29.41 -9.41
C MET A 181 -4.25 -29.17 -8.16
N GLU A 182 -4.12 -30.18 -7.29
CA GLU A 182 -3.24 -30.17 -6.12
C GLU A 182 -1.74 -30.31 -6.48
N GLY A 183 -1.41 -30.44 -7.77
CA GLY A 183 -0.05 -30.53 -8.27
C GLY A 183 0.55 -31.94 -8.22
N CYS A 184 -0.25 -32.98 -7.96
CA CYS A 184 0.24 -34.35 -8.01
C CYS A 184 0.63 -34.74 -9.44
N PRO A 185 1.80 -35.34 -9.65
CA PRO A 185 2.24 -35.72 -10.98
C PRO A 185 1.44 -36.93 -11.50
N VAL A 186 1.12 -36.91 -12.79
CA VAL A 186 0.45 -38.04 -13.47
C VAL A 186 1.40 -39.25 -13.58
N THR A 187 2.71 -39.01 -13.65
CA THR A 187 3.75 -40.04 -13.77
C THR A 187 4.69 -40.03 -12.57
N SER A 188 5.22 -41.20 -12.23
CA SER A 188 6.02 -41.42 -11.00
C SER A 188 7.50 -40.96 -11.11
N ASN A 189 7.87 -40.11 -12.07
CA ASN A 189 9.28 -39.84 -12.33
C ASN A 189 10.01 -39.01 -11.25
N LYS A 190 9.30 -38.38 -10.30
CA LYS A 190 9.90 -37.56 -9.22
C LYS A 190 9.10 -37.53 -7.90
N GLY A 191 8.65 -38.67 -7.35
CA GLY A 191 8.02 -38.69 -6.01
C GLY A 191 7.27 -39.97 -5.65
N PRO A 192 6.86 -40.14 -4.37
CA PRO A 192 6.29 -41.40 -3.86
C PRO A 192 4.82 -41.67 -4.26
N GLU A 193 4.07 -40.67 -4.73
CA GLU A 193 2.64 -40.78 -5.03
C GLU A 193 2.30 -40.09 -6.36
N SER A 194 1.89 -40.89 -7.36
CA SER A 194 1.38 -40.41 -8.65
C SER A 194 -0.12 -40.66 -8.75
N ILE A 195 -0.83 -39.85 -9.53
CA ILE A 195 -2.29 -39.97 -9.71
C ILE A 195 -2.67 -41.39 -10.18
N SER A 196 -1.88 -41.96 -11.09
CA SER A 196 -2.04 -43.34 -11.58
C SER A 196 -1.95 -44.38 -10.46
N LYS A 197 -1.02 -44.21 -9.52
CA LYS A 197 -0.81 -45.10 -8.37
C LYS A 197 -1.92 -44.95 -7.33
N THR A 198 -2.34 -43.73 -7.03
CA THR A 198 -3.43 -43.43 -6.08
C THR A 198 -4.78 -43.96 -6.56
N LEU A 199 -5.03 -43.93 -7.87
CA LEU A 199 -6.29 -44.40 -8.46
C LEU A 199 -6.23 -45.86 -8.95
N GLY A 200 -5.07 -46.50 -8.90
CA GLY A 200 -4.89 -47.88 -9.38
C GLY A 200 -5.12 -48.06 -10.87
N VAL A 201 -4.80 -47.05 -11.69
CA VAL A 201 -5.02 -47.05 -13.15
C VAL A 201 -3.73 -46.77 -13.92
N SER A 202 -3.72 -47.09 -15.22
CA SER A 202 -2.59 -46.76 -16.08
C SER A 202 -2.40 -45.24 -16.20
N GLU A 203 -1.16 -44.79 -16.39
CA GLU A 203 -0.85 -43.36 -16.60
C GLU A 203 -1.60 -42.77 -17.80
N LYS A 204 -1.80 -43.58 -18.85
CA LYS A 204 -2.58 -43.21 -20.03
C LYS A 204 -4.05 -42.99 -19.68
N THR A 205 -4.61 -43.85 -18.84
CA THR A 205 -5.99 -43.74 -18.35
C THR A 205 -6.18 -42.52 -17.46
N ALA A 206 -5.26 -42.28 -16.51
CA ALA A 206 -5.31 -41.11 -15.63
C ALA A 206 -5.24 -39.79 -16.44
N ARG A 207 -4.37 -39.73 -17.46
CA ARG A 207 -4.26 -38.57 -18.36
C ARG A 207 -5.55 -38.37 -19.16
N ALA A 208 -6.09 -39.43 -19.76
CA ALA A 208 -7.33 -39.36 -20.52
C ALA A 208 -8.50 -38.87 -19.66
N TRP A 209 -8.58 -39.29 -18.38
CA TRP A 209 -9.61 -38.81 -17.46
C TRP A 209 -9.48 -37.31 -17.15
N ILE A 210 -8.26 -36.80 -16.95
CA ILE A 210 -8.02 -35.37 -16.73
C ILE A 210 -8.44 -34.56 -17.96
N GLU A 211 -8.06 -34.99 -19.16
CA GLU A 211 -8.41 -34.33 -20.42
C GLU A 211 -9.91 -34.34 -20.70
N GLU A 212 -10.59 -35.45 -20.39
CA GLU A 212 -12.04 -35.58 -20.52
C GLU A 212 -12.77 -34.61 -19.58
N VAL A 213 -12.34 -34.52 -18.31
CA VAL A 213 -12.89 -33.57 -17.34
C VAL A 213 -12.63 -32.12 -17.79
N GLN A 214 -11.43 -31.79 -18.26
CA GLN A 214 -11.14 -30.45 -18.81
C GLN A 214 -12.04 -30.09 -20.00
N THR A 215 -12.35 -31.07 -20.86
CA THR A 215 -13.23 -30.87 -22.02
C THR A 215 -14.68 -30.67 -21.59
N LEU A 216 -15.16 -31.47 -20.62
CA LEU A 216 -16.49 -31.30 -20.03
C LEU A 216 -16.65 -29.94 -19.35
N LEU A 217 -15.65 -29.50 -18.58
CA LEU A 217 -15.64 -28.19 -17.94
C LEU A 217 -15.67 -27.04 -18.95
N LYS A 218 -14.93 -27.15 -20.06
CA LYS A 218 -14.98 -26.17 -21.17
C LYS A 218 -16.38 -26.10 -21.78
N ASN A 219 -17.02 -27.24 -22.03
CA ASN A 219 -18.36 -27.30 -22.62
C ASN A 219 -19.44 -26.76 -21.66
N LEU A 220 -19.31 -27.01 -20.36
CA LEU A 220 -20.20 -26.48 -19.33
C LEU A 220 -20.03 -24.97 -19.13
N GLY A 221 -18.79 -24.46 -19.17
CA GLY A 221 -18.49 -23.03 -19.08
C GLY A 221 -18.98 -22.21 -20.28
N VAL A 222 -19.03 -22.81 -21.48
CA VAL A 222 -19.56 -22.17 -22.71
C VAL A 222 -21.10 -22.18 -22.75
N SER A 223 -21.75 -23.07 -22.02
CA SER A 223 -23.22 -23.20 -22.04
C SER A 223 -23.94 -22.21 -21.12
N ASN A 224 -23.22 -21.49 -20.25
CA ASN A 224 -23.81 -20.56 -19.27
C ASN A 224 -24.04 -19.13 -19.80
N ASP A 225 -23.76 -18.88 -21.09
CA ASP A 225 -23.91 -17.58 -21.77
C ASP A 225 -25.17 -17.49 -22.67
N ARG A 226 -26.10 -18.43 -22.53
CA ARG A 226 -27.39 -18.43 -23.24
C ARG A 226 -28.55 -18.77 -22.30
N THR A 227 -28.98 -17.79 -21.52
CA THR A 227 -30.37 -17.60 -21.06
C THR A 227 -30.50 -16.22 -20.47
#